data_AF-A0A2E9YUQ6-F1
#
_entry.id   AF-A0A2E9YUQ6-F1
#
_cell.length_a   1.000
_cell.length_b   1.000
_cell.length_c   1.000
_cell.angle_alpha   90.00
_cell.angle_beta   90.00
_cell.angle_gamma   90.00
#
_symmetry.space_group_name_H-M   'P 1'
#
loop_
_entity.id
_entity.type
_entity.pdbx_description
1 polymer ?
#
loop_
_entity_poly.entity_id
_entity_poly.type
_entity_poly.pdbx_seq_one_letter_code
_entity_poly.pdbx_strand_id
1 'polypeptide(L)' 'MTAVKAAATQYELGDEIEITVKGVIVGSSEFLDGGRSYLVETDEGGRKKRQWVGLQRMKDGANV' A
#
# COMPACT_ATOMS: atom_id res chain seq x y z
N MET A 1 18.22 -30.97 -5.71
CA MET A 1 17.11 -29.99 -5.65
C MET A 1 16.93 -29.61 -4.19
N THR A 2 17.35 -28.41 -3.78
CA THR A 2 17.40 -28.01 -2.37
C THR A 2 16.13 -27.25 -2.03
N ALA A 3 15.33 -27.76 -1.09
CA ALA A 3 14.14 -27.09 -0.60
C ALA A 3 14.55 -25.85 0.21
N VAL A 4 14.26 -24.64 -0.31
CA VAL A 4 14.41 -23.40 0.46
C VAL A 4 13.26 -23.35 1.46
N LYS A 5 13.57 -23.70 2.71
CA LYS A 5 12.68 -23.52 3.85
C LYS A 5 12.44 -22.02 4.00
N ALA A 6 11.22 -21.56 3.72
CA ALA A 6 10.83 -20.19 4.02
C ALA A 6 11.01 -19.97 5.53
N ALA A 7 11.97 -19.14 5.91
CA ALA A 7 12.14 -18.72 7.29
C ALA A 7 10.88 -17.93 7.67
N ALA A 8 10.19 -18.36 8.74
CA ALA A 8 9.15 -17.55 9.33
C ALA A 8 9.84 -16.35 9.98
N THR A 9 9.81 -15.18 9.32
CA THR A 9 10.26 -13.92 9.91
C THR A 9 9.39 -13.65 11.13
N GLN A 10 9.99 -13.67 12.32
CA GLN A 10 9.34 -13.25 13.56
C GLN A 10 9.54 -11.74 13.69
N TYR A 11 8.46 -11.01 13.95
CA TYR A 11 8.48 -9.57 14.21
C TYR A 11 8.34 -9.34 15.71
N GLU A 12 9.07 -8.38 16.26
CA GLU A 12 9.01 -8.00 17.68
C GLU A 12 8.14 -6.75 17.89
N LEU A 13 7.64 -6.57 19.12
CA LEU A 13 6.89 -5.37 19.47
C LEU A 13 7.83 -4.17 19.44
N GLY A 14 7.53 -3.21 18.57
CA GLY A 14 8.35 -2.01 18.36
C GLY A 14 9.07 -1.98 17.02
N ASP A 15 9.04 -3.07 16.24
CA ASP A 15 9.59 -3.08 14.89
C ASP A 15 8.78 -2.18 13.95
N GLU A 16 9.50 -1.36 13.18
CA GLU A 16 8.91 -0.68 12.05
C GLU A 16 8.87 -1.64 10.85
N ILE A 17 7.68 -1.85 10.31
CA ILE A 17 7.47 -2.73 9.16
C ILE A 17 6.74 -1.97 8.06
N GLU A 18 7.13 -2.26 6.82
CA GLU A 18 6.41 -1.82 5.62
C GLU A 18 5.44 -2.92 5.18
N ILE A 19 4.16 -2.57 5.03
CA ILE A 19 3.12 -3.50 4.59
C ILE A 19 2.57 -3.03 3.24
N THR A 20 2.82 -3.84 2.20
CA THR A 20 2.28 -3.58 0.86
C THR A 20 0.95 -4.30 0.67
N VAL A 21 -0.12 -3.54 0.49
CA VAL A 21 -1.48 -4.07 0.27
C VAL A 21 -1.86 -3.93 -1.20
N LYS A 22 -2.41 -5.00 -1.79
CA LYS A 22 -3.00 -4.93 -3.14
C LYS A 22 -4.41 -4.36 -3.06
N GLY A 23 -4.69 -3.37 -3.90
CA GLY A 23 -6.01 -2.76 -4.01
C GLY A 23 -6.34 -2.33 -5.43
N VAL A 24 -7.60 -1.99 -5.66
CA VAL A 24 -8.11 -1.50 -6.94
C VAL A 24 -8.54 -0.05 -6.77
N ILE A 25 -8.12 0.82 -7.68
CA ILE A 25 -8.60 2.20 -7.72
C ILE A 25 -10.05 2.20 -8.21
N VAL A 26 -10.96 2.70 -7.38
CA VAL A 26 -12.39 2.80 -7.69
C VAL A 26 -12.88 4.24 -7.78
N GLY A 27 -12.01 5.21 -7.53
CA GLY A 27 -12.29 6.64 -7.69
C GLY A 27 -11.05 7.51 -7.53
N SER A 28 -11.18 8.79 -7.89
CA SER A 28 -10.12 9.80 -7.75
C SER A 28 -10.70 11.16 -7.43
N SER A 29 -9.95 11.98 -6.72
CA SER A 29 -10.27 13.37 -6.41
C SER A 29 -9.02 14.22 -6.61
N GLU A 30 -9.17 15.35 -7.30
CA GLU A 30 -8.11 16.33 -7.53
C GLU A 30 -8.31 17.50 -6.57
N PHE A 31 -7.23 17.92 -5.92
CA PHE A 31 -7.23 19.10 -5.06
C PHE A 31 -6.85 20.34 -5.88
N LEU A 32 -7.30 21.51 -5.42
CA LEU A 32 -7.08 22.78 -6.11
C LEU A 32 -5.59 23.16 -6.23
N ASP A 33 -4.72 22.61 -5.38
CA ASP A 33 -3.25 22.80 -5.41
C ASP A 33 -2.52 21.86 -6.38
N GLY A 34 -3.26 21.04 -7.14
CA GLY A 34 -2.69 20.07 -8.08
C GLY A 34 -2.21 18.76 -7.42
N GLY A 35 -2.56 18.55 -6.15
CA GLY A 35 -2.51 17.24 -5.51
C GLY A 35 -3.61 16.32 -6.04
N ARG A 36 -3.41 15.00 -5.94
CA ARG A 36 -4.41 14.00 -6.31
C ARG A 36 -4.50 12.91 -5.26
N SER A 37 -5.73 12.53 -4.92
CA SER A 37 -6.04 11.38 -4.08
C SER A 37 -6.83 10.34 -4.86
N TYR A 38 -6.64 9.08 -4.49
CA TYR A 38 -7.31 7.93 -5.09
C TYR A 38 -8.11 7.19 -4.02
N LEU A 39 -9.33 6.81 -4.35
CA LEU A 39 -10.12 5.91 -3.52
C LEU A 39 -9.75 4.48 -3.91
N VAL A 40 -9.04 3.79 -3.01
CA VAL A 40 -8.58 2.42 -3.21
C VAL A 40 -9.50 1.48 -2.44
N GLU A 41 -10.03 0.46 -3.13
CA GLU A 41 -10.74 -0.67 -2.53
C GLU A 41 -9.77 -1.84 -2.34
N THR A 42 -9.62 -2.33 -1.11
CA THR A 42 -8.83 -3.51 -0.76
C THR A 42 -9.76 -4.62 -0.28
N ASP A 43 -9.36 -5.88 -0.51
CA ASP A 43 -10.01 -7.05 0.08
C ASP A 43 -9.18 -7.53 1.27
N GLU A 44 -9.69 -7.33 2.48
CA GLU A 44 -9.08 -7.80 3.72
C GLU A 44 -9.86 -9.02 4.21
N GLY A 45 -9.50 -10.21 3.72
CA GLY A 45 -10.10 -11.47 4.16
C GLY A 45 -11.59 -11.62 3.79
N GLY A 46 -11.98 -11.19 2.59
CA GLY A 46 -13.36 -11.23 2.10
C GLY A 46 -14.21 -10.02 2.52
N ARG A 47 -13.62 -9.07 3.27
CA ARG A 47 -14.26 -7.79 3.56
C ARG A 47 -13.64 -6.70 2.70
N LYS A 48 -14.46 -6.09 1.84
CA LYS A 48 -14.07 -4.92 1.07
C LYS A 48 -13.95 -3.71 1.98
N LYS A 49 -12.80 -3.05 1.94
CA LYS A 49 -12.51 -1.81 2.64
C LYS A 49 -12.11 -0.75 1.62
N ARG A 50 -12.52 0.50 1.85
CA ARG A 50 -12.19 1.62 0.98
C ARG A 50 -11.46 2.69 1.76
N GLN A 51 -10.38 3.20 1.19
CA GLN A 51 -9.60 4.26 1.80
C GLN A 51 -9.12 5.26 0.75
N TRP A 52 -9.11 6.53 1.13
CA TRP A 52 -8.48 7.58 0.33
C TRP A 52 -6.98 7.54 0.56
N VAL A 53 -6.22 7.39 -0.51
CA VAL A 53 -4.76 7.41 -0.53
C VAL A 53 -4.32 8.63 -1.32
N GLY A 54 -3.67 9.57 -0.65
CA GLY A 54 -3.06 10.72 -1.30
C GLY A 54 -1.78 10.29 -2.00
N LEU A 55 -1.57 10.76 -3.23
CA LEU A 55 -0.29 10.59 -3.91
C LEU A 55 0.65 11.65 -3.34
N GLN A 56 1.49 11.26 -2.38
CA GLN A 56 2.53 12.14 -1.89
C GLN A 56 3.49 12.37 -3.05
N ARG A 57 3.59 13.62 -3.55
CA ARG A 57 4.64 13.98 -4.51
C ARG A 57 5.98 13.78 -3.80
N MET A 58 6.57 12.61 -3.98
CA MET A 58 7.98 12.38 -3.65
C MET A 58 8.78 13.27 -4.59
N LYS A 59 9.35 14.36 -4.04
CA LYS A 59 10.38 15.13 -4.73
C LYS A 59 11.56 14.17 -4.92
N ASP A 60 11.92 13.99 -6.19
CA ASP A 60 13.06 13.22 -6.68
C ASP A 60 12.94 11.68 -6.67
N GLY A 61 12.81 11.15 -7.88
CA GLY A 61 13.65 10.04 -8.35
C GLY A 61 13.26 8.61 -7.96
N ALA A 62 12.81 7.87 -8.98
CA ALA A 62 12.78 6.40 -9.10
C ALA A 62 11.56 5.64 -8.52
N ASN A 63 10.85 4.99 -9.45
CA ASN A 63 10.17 3.68 -9.41
C ASN A 63 9.56 3.19 -8.08
N VAL A 64 8.32 2.71 -8.04
CA VAL A 64 7.77 1.55 -8.79
C VAL A 64 6.28 1.75 -9.06
#